data_AF-B0MB87-F1
#
_entry.id   AF-B0MB87-F1
#
_cell.length_a   1.000
_cell.length_b   1.000
_cell.length_c   1.000
_cell.angle_alpha   90.00
_cell.angle_beta   90.00
_cell.angle_gamma   90.00
#
_symmetry.space_group_name_H-M   'P 1'
#
loop_
_entity.id
_entity.type
_entity.pdbx_description
1 polymer ?
#
loop_
_entity_poly.entity_id
_entity_poly.type
_entity_poly.pdbx_seq_one_letter_code
_entity_poly.pdbx_strand_id
1 'polypeptide(L)' 'MTLKNARELRGLKQYQAAKMLGISVDTLSNYERGKSYPDIPVLRKIEKLYGIKYAQIIFLPLDYDKTVNSL' A
#
# COMPACT_ATOMS: atom_id res chain seq x y z
N MET A 1 -5.71 1.64 -7.52
CA MET A 1 -4.94 2.78 -6.97
C MET A 1 -3.74 2.25 -6.19
N THR A 2 -2.66 3.00 -6.01
CA THR A 2 -1.54 2.54 -5.15
C THR A 2 -1.84 2.79 -3.67
N LEU A 3 -1.11 2.11 -2.77
CA LEU A 3 -1.23 2.35 -1.32
C LEU A 3 -0.84 3.78 -0.94
N LYS A 4 0.16 4.35 -1.64
CA LYS A 4 0.57 5.75 -1.48
C LYS A 4 -0.58 6.71 -1.82
N ASN A 5 -1.24 6.49 -2.95
CA ASN A 5 -2.37 7.33 -3.35
C ASN A 5 -3.51 7.25 -2.33
N ALA A 6 -3.81 6.05 -1.81
CA ALA A 6 -4.83 5.87 -0.77
C ALA A 6 -4.51 6.67 0.51
N ARG A 7 -3.25 6.68 0.93
CA ARG A 7 -2.77 7.49 2.06
C ARG A 7 -2.90 8.99 1.77
N GLU A 8 -2.49 9.43 0.60
CA GLU A 8 -2.50 10.84 0.20
C GLU A 8 -3.91 11.41 0.06
N LEU A 9 -4.87 10.61 -0.44
CA LEU A 9 -6.29 10.95 -0.47
C LEU A 9 -6.89 11.16 0.93
N ARG A 10 -6.28 10.57 1.97
CA ARG A 10 -6.64 10.80 3.38
C ARG A 10 -5.90 11.98 4.01
N GLY A 11 -5.05 12.69 3.25
CA GLY A 11 -4.24 13.80 3.74
C GLY A 11 -3.15 13.40 4.73
N LEU A 12 -2.81 12.10 4.81
CA LEU A 12 -1.90 11.58 5.82
C LEU A 12 -0.45 11.60 5.35
N LYS A 13 0.45 12.09 6.22
CA LYS A 13 1.88 11.84 6.09
C LYS A 13 2.20 10.38 6.44
N GLN A 14 3.30 9.87 5.90
CA GLN A 14 3.69 8.46 6.07
C GLN A 14 3.86 8.07 7.55
N TYR A 15 4.47 8.94 8.37
CA TYR A 15 4.63 8.68 9.81
C TYR A 15 3.30 8.63 10.57
N GLN A 16 2.31 9.44 10.18
CA GLN A 16 0.99 9.46 10.81
C GLN A 16 0.24 8.16 10.51
N ALA A 17 0.23 7.76 9.24
CA ALA A 17 -0.39 6.52 8.81
C ALA A 17 0.27 5.30 9.45
N ALA A 18 1.61 5.25 9.49
CA ALA A 18 2.35 4.17 10.14
C ALA A 18 1.98 4.03 11.62
N LYS A 19 1.92 5.15 12.35
CA LYS A 19 1.47 5.19 13.75
C LYS A 19 0.05 4.66 13.91
N MET A 20 -0.89 5.06 13.03
CA MET A 20 -2.28 4.59 13.05
C MET A 20 -2.43 3.10 12.72
N LEU A 21 -1.57 2.56 11.86
CA LEU A 21 -1.53 1.14 11.49
C LEU A 21 -0.81 0.29 12.56
N GLY A 22 -0.01 0.92 13.42
CA GLY A 22 0.82 0.24 14.41
C GLY A 22 1.99 -0.49 13.78
N ILE A 23 2.60 0.11 12.76
CA ILE A 23 3.79 -0.40 12.04
C ILE A 23 4.86 0.69 11.98
N SER A 24 6.09 0.32 11.60
CA SER A 24 7.14 1.31 11.39
C SER A 24 6.91 2.13 10.11
N VAL A 25 7.49 3.33 10.04
CA VAL A 25 7.44 4.17 8.83
C VAL A 25 8.10 3.45 7.64
N ASP A 26 9.20 2.75 7.90
CA ASP A 26 9.92 1.98 6.88
C ASP A 26 9.09 0.81 6.35
N THR A 27 8.34 0.14 7.24
CA THR A 27 7.40 -0.92 6.86
C THR A 27 6.34 -0.38 5.89
N LEU A 28 5.71 0.75 6.22
CA LEU A 28 4.73 1.38 5.32
C LEU A 28 5.39 1.83 4.00
N SER A 29 6.60 2.37 4.05
CA SER A 29 7.37 2.77 2.87
C SER A 29 7.68 1.58 1.97
N ASN A 30 7.99 0.41 2.54
CA ASN A 30 8.19 -0.82 1.78
C ASN A 30 6.91 -1.29 1.09
N TYR A 31 5.76 -1.20 1.75
CA TYR A 31 4.47 -1.53 1.14
C TYR A 31 4.12 -0.59 -0.02
N GLU A 32 4.33 0.72 0.15
CA GLU A 32 4.05 1.72 -0.88
C GLU A 32 4.93 1.58 -2.12
N ARG A 33 6.12 0.99 -1.96
CA ARG A 33 7.09 0.70 -3.03
C ARG A 33 6.99 -0.74 -3.56
N GLY A 34 6.08 -1.57 -3.03
CA GLY A 34 5.96 -2.97 -3.41
C GLY A 34 7.16 -3.86 -3.03
N LYS A 35 8.02 -3.44 -2.09
CA LYS A 35 9.17 -4.24 -1.63
C LYS A 35 8.76 -5.39 -0.69
N SER A 36 7.67 -5.20 0.02
CA SER A 36 7.06 -6.21 0.89
C SER A 36 5.55 -6.01 0.90
N TYR A 37 4.83 -6.99 1.43
CA TYR A 37 3.37 -6.97 1.46
C TYR A 37 2.85 -7.11 2.90
N PRO A 38 1.78 -6.39 3.26
CA PRO A 38 1.14 -6.51 4.57
C PRO A 38 0.47 -7.87 4.74
N ASP A 39 0.43 -8.35 5.99
CA ASP A 39 -0.32 -9.54 6.38
C ASP A 39 -1.82 -9.24 6.55
N ILE A 40 -2.64 -10.28 6.76
CA ILE A 40 -4.11 -10.13 6.91
C ILE A 40 -4.49 -9.15 8.03
N PRO A 41 -3.87 -9.18 9.24
CA PRO A 41 -4.15 -8.18 10.29
C PRO A 41 -3.87 -6.74 9.86
N VAL A 42 -2.71 -6.46 9.26
CA VAL A 42 -2.35 -5.11 8.80
C VAL A 42 -3.25 -4.68 7.65
N LEU A 43 -3.62 -5.60 6.76
CA LEU A 43 -4.57 -5.34 5.68
C LEU A 43 -5.91 -4.82 6.18
N ARG A 44 -6.51 -5.48 7.18
CA ARG A 44 -7.77 -5.02 7.77
C ARG A 44 -7.66 -3.61 8.35
N LYS A 45 -6.51 -3.26 8.93
CA LYS A 45 -6.25 -1.90 9.43
C LYS A 45 -6.12 -0.90 8.28
N ILE A 46 -5.43 -1.25 7.20
CA ILE A 46 -5.31 -0.44 5.98
C ILE A 46 -6.69 -0.17 5.38
N GLU A 47 -7.52 -1.20 5.23
CA GLU A 47 -8.87 -1.06 4.70
C GLU A 47 -9.72 -0.11 5.55
N LYS A 48 -9.64 -0.24 6.87
CA LYS A 48 -10.35 0.65 7.80
C LYS A 48 -9.83 2.09 7.76
N LEU A 49 -8.51 2.27 7.75
CA LEU A 49 -7.87 3.59 7.80
C LEU A 49 -8.10 4.37 6.50
N TYR A 50 -7.95 3.71 5.36
CA TYR A 50 -8.07 4.34 4.05
C TYR A 50 -9.47 4.23 3.45
N GLY A 51 -10.35 3.40 4.02
CA GLY A 51 -11.72 3.19 3.55
C GLY A 51 -11.79 2.62 2.13
N ILE A 52 -10.82 1.79 1.77
CA ILE A 52 -10.75 1.11 0.47
C ILE A 52 -10.58 -0.39 0.69
N LYS A 53 -11.09 -1.21 -0.23
CA LYS A 53 -10.84 -2.66 -0.16
C LYS A 53 -9.45 -2.96 -0.68
N TYR A 54 -8.77 -3.94 -0.07
CA TYR A 54 -7.45 -4.39 -0.50
C TYR A 54 -7.41 -4.75 -1.99
N ALA A 55 -8.48 -5.38 -2.50
CA ALA A 55 -8.62 -5.74 -3.91
C ALA A 55 -8.55 -4.55 -4.88
N GLN A 56 -8.71 -3.31 -4.40
CA GLN A 56 -8.60 -2.09 -5.20
C GLN A 56 -7.18 -1.47 -5.18
N ILE A 57 -6.28 -2.05 -4.38
CA ILE A 57 -4.90 -1.61 -4.24
C ILE A 57 -4.04 -2.39 -5.23
N ILE A 58 -3.37 -1.65 -6.13
CA ILE A 58 -2.46 -2.21 -7.12
C ILE A 58 -1.08 -2.29 -6.48
N PHE A 59 -0.59 -3.53 -6.34
CA PHE A 59 0.72 -3.85 -5.78
C PHE A 59 1.76 -4.22 -6.83
N LEU A 60 1.33 -4.52 -8.05
CA LEU A 60 2.21 -4.82 -9.17
C LEU A 60 2.87 -3.54 -9.68
N PRO A 61 4.19 -3.56 -9.99
CA PRO A 61 4.83 -2.48 -10.73
C PRO A 61 4.13 -2.34 -12.10
N LEU A 62 3.89 -1.10 -12.54
CA LEU A 62 3.33 -0.83 -13.88
C LEU A 62 4.22 -1.38 -15.01
N ASP A 63 5.47 -1.69 -14.70
CA ASP A 63 6.45 -2.26 -15.63
C ASP A 63 6.28 -3.76 -15.88
N TYR A 64 5.39 -4.44 -15.13
CA TYR A 64 5.12 -5.87 -15.29
C TYR A 64 4.64 -6.22 -16.71
N ASP A 65 3.94 -5.28 -17.37
CA ASP A 65 3.44 -5.45 -18.73
C ASP A 65 4.57 -5.57 -19.78
N LYS A 66 5.77 -5.04 -19.49
CA LYS A 66 6.92 -5.10 -20.40
C LYS A 66 7.57 -6.48 -20.45
N THR A 67 7.45 -7.28 -19.39
CA THR A 67 8.05 -8.62 -19.31
C THR A 67 7.12 -9.72 -19.77
N VAL A 68 5.80 -9.50 -19.79
CA VAL A 68 4.80 -10.51 -20.17
C VAL A 68 4.45 -10.45 -21.66
N ASN A 69 4.50 -9.27 -22.30
CA ASN A 69 4.22 -9.11 -23.73
C ASN A 69 5.44 -9.37 -24.65
N SER A 70 6.48 -10.05 -24.15
CA SER A 70 7.67 -10.43 -24.94
C SER A 70 7.69 -11.91 -25.36
N LEU A 71 6.53 -12.58 -25.40
CA LEU A 71 6.35 -13.95 -25.91
C LEU A 71 5.27 -13.98 -26.99
#